data_AF-A0A645BA81-F1
#
_entry.id   AF-A0A645BA81-F1
#
_cell.length_a   1.000
_cell.length_b   1.000
_cell.length_c   1.000
_cell.angle_alpha   90.00
_cell.angle_beta   90.00
_cell.angle_gamma   90.00
#
_symmetry.space_group_name_H-M   'P 1'
#
loop_
_entity.id
_entity.type
_entity.pdbx_description
1 polymer ?
#
loop_
_entity_poly.entity_id
_entity_poly.type
_entity_poly.pdbx_seq_one_letter_code
_entity_poly.pdbx_strand_id
1 'polypeptide(L)' 'MIQAGAVSINKDKCESAEQTINKDNLLNDKYILIQKGKKNYFIIKIK' A
#
# COMPACT_ATOMS: atom_id res chain seq x y z
N MET A 1 -11.38 -0.14 10.02
CA MET A 1 -10.55 -1.24 9.46
C MET A 1 -9.08 -0.87 9.23
N ILE A 2 -8.72 0.39 8.93
CA ILE A 2 -7.31 0.79 8.70
C ILE A 2 -6.54 1.08 10.01
N GLN A 3 -7.20 1.50 11.09
CA GLN A 3 -6.57 1.79 12.40
C GLN A 3 -5.88 0.59 13.10
N ALA A 4 -6.06 -0.65 12.61
CA ALA A 4 -5.49 -1.85 13.23
C ALA A 4 -4.12 -2.26 12.66
N GLY A 5 -3.51 -1.46 11.77
CA GLY A 5 -2.20 -1.75 11.19
C GLY A 5 -2.17 -3.06 10.40
N ALA A 6 -3.32 -3.51 9.90
CA ALA A 6 -3.47 -4.75 9.13
C ALA A 6 -3.21 -4.55 7.63
N VAL A 7 -2.81 -3.35 7.21
CA VAL A 7 -2.52 -3.00 5.83
C VAL A 7 -1.08 -2.52 5.73
N SER A 8 -0.34 -3.04 4.75
CA SER A 8 0.99 -2.57 4.38
C SER A 8 0.98 -2.12 2.92
N ILE A 9 1.73 -1.07 2.61
CA ILE A 9 1.91 -0.53 1.26
C ILE A 9 3.40 -0.62 0.96
N ASN A 10 3.78 -1.26 -0.15
CA ASN A 10 5.18 -1.52 -0.52
C ASN A 10 6.04 -2.17 0.57
N LYS A 11 5.41 -3.00 1.42
CA LYS A 11 5.97 -3.65 2.62
C LYS A 11 6.16 -2.74 3.83
N ASP A 12 5.85 -1.45 3.72
CA ASP A 12 5.78 -0.53 4.86
C ASP A 12 4.39 -0.58 5.49
N LYS A 13 4.32 -0.55 6.82
CA LYS A 13 3.04 -0.61 7.54
C LYS A 13 2.31 0.72 7.35
N CYS A 14 1.04 0.65 6.94
CA CYS A 14 0.21 1.84 6.79
C CYS A 14 -0.31 2.24 8.18
N GLU A 15 0.09 3.42 8.66
CA GLU A 15 -0.24 3.90 10.01
C GLU A 15 -1.54 4.72 10.04
N SER A 16 -1.85 5.43 8.94
CA SER A 16 -3.06 6.24 8.82
C SER A 16 -3.78 5.99 7.49
N ALA A 17 -5.11 6.04 7.52
CA ALA A 17 -5.95 6.01 6.32
C ALA A 17 -5.79 7.27 5.46
N GLU A 18 -5.22 8.33 6.02
CA GLU A 18 -4.97 9.61 5.35
C GLU A 18 -3.58 9.67 4.71
N GLN A 19 -2.82 8.57 4.73
CA GLN A 19 -1.51 8.52 4.09
C GLN A 19 -1.64 8.76 2.58
N THR A 20 -1.17 9.92 2.14
CA THR A 20 -1.12 10.29 0.72
C THR A 20 -0.04 9.48 0.02
N ILE A 21 -0.43 8.74 -1.02
CA ILE A 21 0.50 8.05 -1.91
C ILE A 21 0.88 8.99 -3.06
N ASN A 22 2.18 9.24 -3.21
CA ASN A 22 2.74 10.07 -4.27
C ASN A 22 3.55 9.22 -5.26
N LYS A 23 4.06 9.87 -6.32
CA LYS A 23 4.82 9.20 -7.39
C LYS A 23 6.06 8.47 -6.86
N ASP A 24 6.66 8.98 -5.80
CA ASP A 24 7.85 8.39 -5.19
C ASP A 24 7.58 7.04 -4.52
N ASN A 25 6.31 6.75 -4.19
CA ASN A 25 5.90 5.43 -3.72
C ASN A 25 5.59 4.46 -4.86
N LEU A 26 5.67 4.86 -6.14
CA LEU A 26 5.39 3.96 -7.25
C LEU A 26 6.57 3.03 -7.50
N LEU A 27 6.29 1.74 -7.48
CA LEU A 27 7.21 0.72 -7.97
C LEU A 27 7.27 0.82 -9.50
N ASN A 28 8.46 1.13 -10.02
CA ASN A 28 8.71 1.33 -11.46
C ASN A 28 7.76 2.36 -12.10
N ASP A 29 7.40 3.41 -11.38
CA ASP A 29 6.48 4.47 -11.82
C ASP A 29 5.09 3.99 -12.26
N LYS A 30 4.71 2.75 -11.91
CA LYS A 30 3.54 2.08 -12.48
C LYS A 30 2.70 1.33 -11.47
N TYR A 31 3.28 0.89 -10.36
CA TYR A 31 2.63 -0.06 -9.47
C TYR A 31 2.70 0.33 -8.00
N ILE A 32 1.69 -0.08 -7.23
CA ILE A 32 1.69 -0.04 -5.78
C ILE A 32 1.35 -1.45 -5.30
N LEU A 33 2.16 -1.98 -4.38
CA LEU A 33 1.87 -3.23 -3.70
C LEU A 33 1.07 -2.93 -2.43
N ILE A 34 -0.12 -3.50 -2.30
CA ILE A 34 -0.90 -3.47 -1.06
C ILE A 34 -0.97 -4.87 -0.48
N GLN A 35 -0.75 -4.96 0.81
CA GLN A 35 -0.85 -6.20 1.56
C GLN A 35 -1.87 -6.02 2.68
N LYS A 36 -2.84 -6.93 2.79
CA LYS A 36 -3.83 -6.98 3.89
C LYS A 36 -3.61 -8.25 4.72
N GLY A 37 -3.03 -8.10 5.91
CA GLY A 37 -2.56 -9.22 6.73
C GLY A 37 -1.39 -9.97 6.08
N LYS A 38 -1.17 -11.23 6.43
CA LYS A 38 -0.01 -12.01 5.93
C LYS A 38 -0.20 -12.65 4.55
N LYS A 39 -1.45 -12.88 4.12
CA LYS A 39 -1.74 -13.73 2.95
C LYS A 39 -2.35 -13.00 1.76
N ASN A 40 -2.93 -11.82 1.96
CA ASN A 40 -3.63 -11.12 0.88
C ASN A 40 -2.73 -10.04 0.30
N TYR A 41 -2.38 -10.18 -0.96
CA TYR A 41 -1.57 -9.23 -1.72
C TYR A 41 -2.37 -8.75 -2.92
N PHE A 42 -2.27 -7.45 -3.17
CA PHE A 42 -2.95 -6.75 -4.24
C PHE A 42 -1.94 -5.84 -4.93
N ILE A 43 -2.05 -5.70 -6.24
CA ILE A 43 -1.25 -4.76 -7.01
C ILE A 43 -2.21 -3.77 -7.65
N ILE A 44 -1.96 -2.48 -7.39
CA ILE A 44 -2.63 -1.39 -8.08
C ILE A 44 -1.70 -0.93 -9.19
N LYS A 45 -2.20 -0.91 -10.43
CA LYS A 45 -1.51 -0.33 -11.57
C LYS A 45 -2.05 1.09 -11.80
N ILE A 46 -1.17 2.07 -11.81
CA ILE A 46 -1.50 3.43 -12.24
C ILE A 46 -1.46 3.48 -13.77
N LYS A 47 -2.46 4.12 -14.36
CA LYS A 47 -2.53 4.38 -15.81
C LYS A 47 -2.11 5.80 -16.09
#